data_AF-A0A1B8S8J7-F1
#
_entry.id   AF-A0A1B8S8J7-F1
#
_cell.length_a   1.000
_cell.length_b   1.000
_cell.length_c   1.000
_cell.angle_alpha   90.00
_cell.angle_beta   90.00
_cell.angle_gamma   90.00
#
_symmetry.space_group_name_H-M   'P 1'
#
loop_
_entity.id
_entity.type
_entity.pdbx_description
1 polymer ?
#
loop_
_entity_poly.entity_id
_entity_poly.type
_entity_poly.pdbx_seq_one_letter_code
_entity_poly.pdbx_strand_id
1 'polypeptide(L)'
;VPSELLHFVFIGNPAVADGIWPNVLASLDAVFGPDITNMIIKFFDLEDVLGLMTPNDLYPATIYSIDNDFASDWQGNFDTWGLLGELVPGLIRHGEYLGLTPEQIADATTSVDGYLTYVDISDDIDNIGAAVNAIANGGILSSGLFQALYDSLVFALTGSY
;
A
#
# COMPACT_ATOMS: atom_id res chain seq x y z
N VAL A 1 21.16 16.66 5.10
CA VAL A 1 20.93 16.94 6.54
C VAL A 1 21.57 15.79 7.29
N PRO A 2 22.26 15.98 8.42
CA PRO A 2 22.76 14.86 9.22
C PRO A 2 21.65 13.87 9.56
N SER A 3 21.93 12.57 9.45
CA SER A 3 20.90 11.52 9.50
C SER A 3 20.20 11.46 10.86
N GLU A 4 20.92 11.76 11.93
CA GLU A 4 20.43 11.80 13.30
C GLU A 4 19.45 12.94 13.60
N LEU A 5 19.33 13.91 12.68
CA LEU A 5 18.44 15.07 12.83
C LEU A 5 17.10 14.88 12.11
N LEU A 6 16.92 13.79 11.36
CA LEU A 6 15.68 13.49 10.66
C LEU A 6 15.25 12.05 10.94
N HIS A 7 13.96 11.88 11.14
CA HIS A 7 13.32 10.58 11.24
C HIS A 7 12.04 10.61 10.42
N PHE A 8 11.88 9.65 9.52
CA PHE A 8 10.68 9.52 8.70
C PHE A 8 9.71 8.51 9.31
N VAL A 9 8.42 8.75 9.14
CA VAL A 9 7.38 7.79 9.50
C VAL A 9 6.54 7.54 8.27
N PHE A 10 6.45 6.27 7.87
CA PHE A 10 5.61 5.83 6.77
C PHE A 10 4.51 4.93 7.29
N ILE A 11 3.36 4.97 6.61
CA ILE A 11 2.18 4.14 6.90
C ILE A 11 1.79 3.49 5.58
N GLY A 12 1.69 2.16 5.53
CA GLY A 12 1.41 1.41 4.31
C GLY A 12 2.42 1.69 3.20
N ASN A 13 3.71 1.66 3.52
CA ASN A 13 4.77 2.08 2.60
C ASN A 13 4.86 1.17 1.36
N PRO A 14 4.61 1.68 0.14
CA PRO A 14 4.65 0.87 -1.07
C PRO A 14 6.06 0.52 -1.57
N ALA A 15 7.08 1.19 -1.04
CA ALA A 15 8.48 1.03 -1.42
C ALA A 15 9.27 0.17 -0.42
N VAL A 16 8.66 -0.87 0.15
CA VAL A 16 9.34 -1.90 0.94
C VAL A 16 9.59 -3.14 0.07
N ALA A 17 10.42 -4.09 0.54
CA ALA A 17 10.82 -5.26 -0.26
C ALA A 17 9.62 -6.02 -0.85
N ASP A 18 8.58 -6.24 -0.05
CA ASP A 18 7.36 -6.93 -0.46
C ASP A 18 6.26 -5.96 -0.97
N GLY A 19 6.55 -4.66 -1.03
CA GLY A 19 5.60 -3.63 -1.45
C GLY A 19 5.30 -3.62 -2.95
N ILE A 20 4.27 -2.87 -3.33
CA ILE A 20 3.79 -2.82 -4.72
C ILE A 20 4.83 -2.24 -5.69
N TRP A 21 5.60 -1.22 -5.30
CA TRP A 21 6.52 -0.54 -6.22
C TRP A 21 7.66 -1.41 -6.76
N PRO A 22 8.37 -2.21 -5.95
CA PRO A 22 9.37 -3.13 -6.49
C PRO A 22 8.77 -4.31 -7.26
N ASN A 23 7.50 -4.69 -7.02
CA ASN A 23 6.95 -5.98 -7.45
C ASN A 23 5.86 -5.90 -8.54
N VAL A 24 5.18 -4.75 -8.72
CA VAL A 24 4.02 -4.63 -9.62
C VAL A 24 4.36 -4.88 -11.09
N LEU A 25 5.54 -4.45 -11.55
CA LEU A 25 5.97 -4.65 -12.94
C LEU A 25 6.07 -6.15 -13.26
N ALA A 26 6.77 -6.90 -12.41
CA ALA A 26 6.93 -8.34 -12.57
C ALA A 26 5.58 -9.07 -12.48
N SER A 27 4.70 -8.62 -11.56
CA SER A 27 3.37 -9.19 -11.38
C SER A 27 2.49 -9.00 -12.61
N LEU A 28 2.47 -7.78 -13.18
CA LEU A 28 1.72 -7.48 -14.41
C LEU A 28 2.28 -8.25 -15.62
N ASP A 29 3.61 -8.34 -15.74
CA ASP A 29 4.26 -9.12 -16.80
C ASP A 29 3.92 -10.60 -16.73
N ALA A 30 3.85 -11.16 -15.52
CA ALA A 30 3.47 -12.55 -15.30
C ALA A 30 2.01 -12.84 -15.71
N VAL A 31 1.11 -11.88 -15.53
CA VAL A 31 -0.33 -12.07 -15.79
C VAL A 31 -0.70 -11.75 -17.23
N PHE A 32 -0.18 -10.64 -17.79
CA PHE A 32 -0.62 -10.10 -19.08
C PHE A 32 0.43 -10.14 -20.18
N GLY A 33 1.70 -10.35 -19.82
CA GLY A 33 2.83 -10.21 -20.73
C GLY A 33 3.24 -8.75 -20.99
N PRO A 34 4.45 -8.52 -21.50
CA PRO A 34 5.11 -7.21 -21.49
C PRO A 34 4.41 -6.14 -22.34
N ASP A 35 3.74 -6.52 -23.43
CA ASP A 35 3.05 -5.55 -24.30
C ASP A 35 1.86 -4.90 -23.59
N ILE A 36 1.06 -5.70 -22.88
CA ILE A 36 -0.10 -5.21 -22.11
C ILE A 36 0.39 -4.50 -20.85
N THR A 37 1.41 -5.01 -20.17
CA THR A 37 2.01 -4.33 -19.02
C THR A 37 2.48 -2.93 -19.39
N ASN A 38 3.25 -2.77 -20.47
CA ASN A 38 3.71 -1.47 -20.93
C ASN A 38 2.55 -0.50 -21.25
N MET A 39 1.43 -1.01 -21.77
CA MET A 39 0.23 -0.21 -21.97
C MET A 39 -0.37 0.26 -20.63
N ILE A 40 -0.47 -0.63 -19.64
CA ILE A 40 -0.99 -0.33 -18.30
C ILE A 40 -0.09 0.70 -17.60
N ILE A 41 1.23 0.49 -17.58
CA ILE A 41 2.20 1.38 -16.94
C ILE A 41 2.10 2.81 -17.50
N LYS A 42 2.00 2.95 -18.83
CA LYS A 42 1.85 4.26 -19.48
C LYS A 42 0.50 4.90 -19.23
N PHE A 43 -0.57 4.09 -19.20
CA PHE A 43 -1.91 4.60 -18.96
C PHE A 43 -2.07 5.18 -17.55
N PHE A 44 -1.46 4.54 -16.56
CA PHE A 44 -1.49 4.97 -15.16
C PHE A 44 -0.31 5.83 -14.73
N ASP A 45 0.59 6.18 -15.66
CA ASP A 45 1.79 7.00 -15.41
C ASP A 45 2.65 6.50 -14.24
N LEU A 46 2.89 5.18 -14.19
CA LEU A 46 3.57 4.54 -13.06
C LEU A 46 5.10 4.53 -13.20
N GLU A 47 5.66 5.00 -14.32
CA GLU A 47 7.09 4.85 -14.66
C GLU A 47 8.03 5.36 -13.55
N ASP A 48 7.67 6.47 -12.90
CA ASP A 48 8.50 7.11 -11.85
C ASP A 48 8.50 6.36 -10.50
N VAL A 49 7.54 5.45 -10.28
CA VAL A 49 7.44 4.69 -9.03
C VAL A 49 7.91 3.24 -9.14
N LEU A 50 8.12 2.73 -10.36
CA LEU A 50 8.54 1.34 -10.55
C LEU A 50 9.93 1.08 -10.00
N GLY A 51 10.07 0.01 -9.22
CA GLY A 51 11.35 -0.40 -8.64
C GLY A 51 11.82 0.46 -7.48
N LEU A 52 11.03 1.44 -7.02
CA LEU A 52 11.40 2.24 -5.86
C LEU A 52 11.50 1.36 -4.61
N MET A 53 12.64 1.48 -3.92
CA MET A 53 12.83 0.94 -2.59
C MET A 53 13.23 2.05 -1.63
N THR A 54 12.71 1.97 -0.42
CA THR A 54 13.10 2.84 0.69
C THR A 54 14.53 2.48 1.09
N PRO A 55 15.48 3.43 1.03
CA PRO A 55 16.87 3.13 1.40
C PRO A 55 16.97 2.79 2.89
N ASN A 56 17.66 1.70 3.21
CA ASN A 56 17.90 1.27 4.59
C ASN A 56 19.23 1.78 5.17
N ASP A 57 19.92 2.69 4.48
CA ASP A 57 21.24 3.21 4.86
C ASP A 57 21.36 4.75 4.85
N LEU A 58 20.24 5.46 4.64
CA LEU A 58 20.25 6.92 4.45
C LEU A 58 19.73 7.70 5.67
N TYR A 59 18.48 7.49 6.06
CA TYR A 59 17.85 8.13 7.23
C TYR A 59 17.08 7.09 8.03
N PRO A 60 17.06 7.20 9.37
CA PRO A 60 16.16 6.42 10.20
C PRO A 60 14.71 6.60 9.74
N ALA A 61 13.99 5.48 9.60
CA ALA A 61 12.57 5.50 9.30
C ALA A 61 11.82 4.42 10.08
N THR A 62 10.62 4.74 10.55
CA THR A 62 9.66 3.78 11.08
C THR A 62 8.57 3.54 10.05
N ILE A 63 8.28 2.28 9.74
CA ILE A 63 7.30 1.87 8.74
C ILE A 63 6.22 1.06 9.44
N TYR A 64 4.99 1.57 9.43
CA TYR A 64 3.82 0.86 9.94
C TYR A 64 3.10 0.15 8.79
N SER A 65 2.89 -1.15 8.94
CA SER A 65 2.22 -1.98 7.94
C SER A 65 1.15 -2.83 8.61
N ILE A 66 -0.08 -2.83 8.09
CA ILE A 66 -1.09 -3.84 8.44
C ILE A 66 -0.84 -5.05 7.53
N ASP A 67 -0.87 -6.25 8.10
CA ASP A 67 -0.80 -7.50 7.34
C ASP A 67 -1.84 -7.49 6.19
N ASN A 68 -1.44 -8.01 5.03
CA ASN A 68 -2.23 -8.06 3.81
C ASN A 68 -2.63 -6.68 3.22
N ASP A 69 -1.99 -5.57 3.62
CA ASP A 69 -2.13 -4.26 2.95
C ASP A 69 -1.54 -4.31 1.54
N PHE A 70 -2.35 -4.06 0.50
CA PHE A 70 -1.91 -4.14 -0.91
C PHE A 70 -0.70 -3.29 -1.24
N ALA A 71 -0.51 -2.17 -0.53
CA ALA A 71 0.61 -1.28 -0.81
C ALA A 71 1.91 -1.88 -0.27
N SER A 72 1.91 -2.35 0.98
CA SER A 72 3.14 -2.75 1.67
C SER A 72 3.42 -4.27 1.69
N ASP A 73 2.42 -5.09 1.37
CA ASP A 73 2.50 -6.56 1.28
C ASP A 73 1.93 -7.09 -0.05
N TRP A 74 2.38 -6.51 -1.15
CA TRP A 74 1.97 -6.90 -2.50
C TRP A 74 2.49 -8.28 -2.90
N GLN A 75 3.77 -8.59 -2.63
CA GLN A 75 4.32 -9.85 -3.12
C GLN A 75 3.67 -11.06 -2.41
N GLY A 76 3.44 -10.97 -1.09
CA GLY A 76 2.80 -12.01 -0.30
C GLY A 76 1.33 -12.24 -0.70
N ASN A 77 0.58 -11.15 -0.87
CA ASN A 77 -0.80 -11.21 -1.34
C ASN A 77 -0.90 -11.78 -2.77
N PHE A 78 -0.01 -11.40 -3.69
CA PHE A 78 -0.03 -11.85 -5.07
C PHE A 78 0.25 -13.35 -5.16
N ASP A 79 1.21 -13.83 -4.40
CA ASP A 79 1.53 -15.26 -4.32
C ASP A 79 0.37 -16.07 -3.72
N THR A 80 -0.43 -15.47 -2.84
CA THR A 80 -1.54 -16.14 -2.15
C THR A 80 -2.84 -16.11 -2.95
N TRP A 81 -3.20 -14.96 -3.54
CA TRP A 81 -4.53 -14.72 -4.13
C TRP A 81 -4.49 -14.26 -5.60
N GLY A 82 -3.31 -13.98 -6.15
CA GLY A 82 -3.13 -13.42 -7.49
C GLY A 82 -3.66 -11.99 -7.64
N LEU A 83 -3.53 -11.44 -8.84
CA LEU A 83 -3.79 -10.01 -9.12
C LEU A 83 -5.19 -9.50 -8.73
N LEU A 84 -6.24 -10.32 -8.87
CA LEU A 84 -7.61 -9.89 -8.51
C LEU A 84 -7.86 -9.96 -6.99
N GLY A 85 -7.12 -10.81 -6.28
CA GLY A 85 -7.15 -10.89 -4.82
C GLY A 85 -6.52 -9.67 -4.15
N GLU A 86 -5.58 -9.01 -4.82
CA GLU A 86 -4.92 -7.79 -4.34
C GLU A 86 -5.84 -6.56 -4.29
N LEU A 87 -6.50 -6.30 -5.42
CA LEU A 87 -7.00 -4.94 -5.69
C LEU A 87 -8.26 -4.57 -4.90
N VAL A 88 -9.08 -5.54 -4.50
CA VAL A 88 -10.39 -5.28 -3.86
C VAL A 88 -10.31 -5.28 -2.33
N PRO A 89 -9.89 -6.37 -1.66
CA PRO A 89 -9.75 -6.36 -0.20
C PRO A 89 -8.56 -5.49 0.25
N GLY A 90 -7.48 -5.45 -0.53
CA GLY A 90 -6.26 -4.74 -0.15
C GLY A 90 -6.41 -3.21 -0.14
N LEU A 91 -7.23 -2.62 -1.02
CA LEU A 91 -7.49 -1.17 -0.98
C LEU A 91 -8.31 -0.75 0.27
N ILE A 92 -9.26 -1.59 0.69
CA ILE A 92 -10.02 -1.36 1.92
C ILE A 92 -9.06 -1.45 3.10
N ARG A 93 -8.21 -2.49 3.13
CA ARG A 93 -7.17 -2.69 4.13
C ARG A 93 -6.24 -1.48 4.26
N HIS A 94 -5.78 -0.93 3.15
CA HIS A 94 -4.96 0.27 3.14
C HIS A 94 -5.68 1.51 3.71
N GLY A 95 -7.01 1.55 3.66
CA GLY A 95 -7.79 2.61 4.29
C GLY A 95 -7.91 2.45 5.81
N GLU A 96 -7.74 1.23 6.34
CA GLU A 96 -8.02 0.92 7.75
C GLU A 96 -7.08 1.59 8.73
N TYR A 97 -5.87 2.02 8.32
CA TYR A 97 -4.97 2.80 9.18
C TYR A 97 -5.66 4.03 9.78
N LEU A 98 -6.63 4.63 9.07
CA LEU A 98 -7.38 5.80 9.53
C LEU A 98 -8.41 5.47 10.61
N GLY A 99 -8.69 4.18 10.82
CA GLY A 99 -9.66 3.66 11.77
C GLY A 99 -9.06 2.85 12.93
N LEU A 100 -7.73 2.63 12.93
CA LEU A 100 -7.06 1.87 13.99
C LEU A 100 -7.17 2.55 15.35
N THR A 101 -7.44 1.77 16.40
CA THR A 101 -7.34 2.23 17.78
C THR A 101 -5.90 2.04 18.31
N PRO A 102 -5.51 2.77 19.38
CA PRO A 102 -4.22 2.55 20.03
C PRO A 102 -4.00 1.10 20.47
N GLU A 103 -5.05 0.42 20.93
CA GLU A 103 -4.99 -0.99 21.35
C GLU A 103 -4.69 -1.91 20.17
N GLN A 104 -5.25 -1.65 18.98
CA GLN A 104 -4.97 -2.43 17.77
C GLN A 104 -3.52 -2.25 17.29
N ILE A 105 -2.89 -1.12 17.61
CA ILE A 105 -1.47 -0.88 17.31
C ILE A 105 -0.57 -1.45 18.42
N ALA A 106 -1.07 -1.60 19.65
CA ALA A 106 -0.26 -1.95 20.82
C ALA A 106 0.36 -3.35 20.74
N ASP A 107 -0.29 -4.27 20.03
CA ASP A 107 0.16 -5.65 19.86
C ASP A 107 1.04 -5.84 18.60
N ALA A 108 1.40 -4.75 17.91
CA ALA A 108 2.27 -4.81 16.74
C ALA A 108 3.66 -5.36 17.08
N THR A 109 4.20 -6.19 16.17
CA THR A 109 5.58 -6.68 16.27
C THR A 109 6.54 -5.72 15.60
N THR A 110 7.81 -5.73 16.02
CA THR A 110 8.84 -4.89 15.41
C THR A 110 10.03 -5.68 14.90
N SER A 111 10.55 -5.28 13.76
CA SER A 111 11.79 -5.78 13.19
C SER A 111 12.64 -4.63 12.65
N VAL A 112 13.94 -4.87 12.45
CA VAL A 112 14.89 -3.84 12.01
C VAL A 112 15.73 -4.36 10.86
N ASP A 113 15.83 -3.57 9.79
CA ASP A 113 16.78 -3.75 8.69
C ASP A 113 17.52 -2.43 8.43
N GLY A 114 18.82 -2.40 8.68
CA GLY A 114 19.62 -1.17 8.61
C GLY A 114 19.03 -0.05 9.47
N TYR A 115 18.63 1.04 8.82
CA TYR A 115 17.99 2.21 9.43
C TYR A 115 16.46 2.17 9.39
N LEU A 116 15.86 1.08 8.91
CA LEU A 116 14.42 0.90 8.88
C LEU A 116 13.98 0.10 10.09
N THR A 117 12.99 0.62 10.81
CA THR A 117 12.23 -0.10 11.83
C THR A 117 10.86 -0.40 11.26
N TYR A 118 10.52 -1.68 11.15
CA TYR A 118 9.20 -2.13 10.75
C TYR A 118 8.34 -2.32 11.98
N VAL A 119 7.08 -1.91 11.89
CA VAL A 119 6.04 -2.09 12.89
C VAL A 119 4.88 -2.80 12.20
N ASP A 120 4.83 -4.11 12.40
CA ASP A 120 3.90 -5.02 11.73
C ASP A 120 2.65 -5.18 12.60
N ILE A 121 1.52 -4.69 12.08
CA ILE A 121 0.20 -4.69 12.72
C ILE A 121 -0.56 -5.90 12.19
N SER A 122 -0.89 -6.82 13.09
CA SER A 122 -1.65 -8.04 12.78
C SER A 122 -2.98 -7.75 12.08
N ASP A 123 -3.42 -8.61 11.15
CA ASP A 123 -4.78 -8.58 10.61
C ASP A 123 -5.84 -9.29 11.48
N ASP A 124 -5.41 -9.90 12.60
CA ASP A 124 -6.28 -10.45 13.66
C ASP A 124 -6.85 -9.31 14.54
N ILE A 125 -7.39 -8.30 13.86
CA ILE A 125 -8.06 -7.15 14.44
C ILE A 125 -9.51 -7.14 13.94
N ASP A 126 -10.36 -6.33 14.56
CA ASP A 126 -11.72 -6.08 14.05
C ASP A 126 -11.64 -5.28 12.74
N ASN A 127 -11.39 -5.97 11.64
CA ASN A 127 -11.21 -5.40 10.29
C ASN A 127 -12.46 -4.66 9.82
N ILE A 128 -13.64 -5.20 10.16
CA ILE A 128 -14.92 -4.56 9.86
C ILE A 128 -15.07 -3.29 10.70
N GLY A 129 -14.73 -3.34 11.99
CA GLY A 129 -14.71 -2.18 12.86
C GLY A 129 -13.73 -1.10 12.40
N ALA A 130 -12.50 -1.48 12.01
CA ALA A 130 -11.48 -0.58 11.50
C ALA A 130 -11.90 0.07 10.18
N ALA A 131 -12.44 -0.70 9.23
CA ALA A 131 -12.98 -0.19 7.98
C ALA A 131 -14.19 0.75 8.22
N VAL A 132 -15.13 0.37 9.08
CA VAL A 132 -16.28 1.21 9.45
C VAL A 132 -15.81 2.50 10.14
N ASN A 133 -14.82 2.42 11.03
CA ASN A 133 -14.27 3.58 11.70
C ASN A 133 -13.52 4.50 10.72
N ALA A 134 -12.76 3.94 9.78
CA ALA A 134 -12.07 4.69 8.73
C ALA A 134 -13.08 5.39 7.79
N ILE A 135 -14.19 4.72 7.47
CA ILE A 135 -15.32 5.25 6.70
C ILE A 135 -16.06 6.36 7.46
N ALA A 136 -16.43 6.11 8.72
CA ALA A 136 -17.29 7.01 9.50
C ALA A 136 -16.54 8.18 10.14
N ASN A 137 -15.31 7.96 10.58
CA ASN A 137 -14.54 8.89 11.42
C ASN A 137 -13.13 9.17 10.88
N GLY A 138 -12.52 8.23 10.14
CA GLY A 138 -11.18 8.37 9.56
C GLY A 138 -11.11 9.18 8.26
N GLY A 139 -12.26 9.60 7.74
CA GLY A 139 -12.34 10.53 6.61
C GLY A 139 -12.31 9.88 5.22
N ILE A 140 -12.39 8.55 5.10
CA ILE A 140 -12.49 7.87 3.79
C ILE A 140 -13.66 8.42 2.96
N LEU A 141 -14.84 8.61 3.56
CA LEU A 141 -16.02 9.14 2.86
C LEU A 141 -15.84 10.60 2.41
N SER A 142 -15.06 11.39 3.16
CA SER A 142 -14.80 12.80 2.85
C SER A 142 -13.54 13.01 2.00
N SER A 143 -12.70 11.99 1.84
CA SER A 143 -11.41 12.07 1.15
C SER A 143 -11.53 12.15 -0.38
N GLY A 144 -12.72 11.87 -0.91
CA GLY A 144 -12.93 11.73 -2.35
C GLY A 144 -12.41 10.41 -2.92
N LEU A 145 -11.88 9.48 -2.11
CA LEU A 145 -11.35 8.19 -2.58
C LEU A 145 -12.31 7.43 -3.50
N PHE A 146 -13.57 7.26 -3.08
CA PHE A 146 -14.56 6.56 -3.90
C PHE A 146 -14.92 7.32 -5.19
N GLN A 147 -14.90 8.66 -5.13
CA GLN A 147 -15.10 9.49 -6.32
C GLN A 147 -13.92 9.34 -7.28
N ALA A 148 -12.68 9.38 -6.78
CA ALA A 148 -11.47 9.19 -7.58
C ALA A 148 -11.38 7.79 -8.19
N LEU A 149 -11.78 6.74 -7.47
CA LEU A 149 -11.89 5.38 -8.01
C LEU A 149 -12.95 5.30 -9.11
N TYR A 150 -14.12 5.91 -8.88
CA TYR A 150 -15.18 5.95 -9.88
C TYR A 150 -14.75 6.74 -11.12
N ASP A 151 -14.16 7.92 -10.96
CA ASP A 151 -13.67 8.75 -12.06
C ASP A 151 -12.56 8.05 -12.84
N SER A 152 -11.66 7.33 -12.16
CA SER A 152 -10.64 6.51 -12.80
C SER A 152 -11.25 5.37 -13.63
N LEU A 153 -12.29 4.71 -13.11
CA LEU A 153 -13.00 3.65 -13.83
C LEU A 153 -13.77 4.20 -15.04
N VAL A 154 -14.47 5.32 -14.89
CA VAL A 154 -15.16 6.01 -15.98
C VAL A 154 -14.15 6.41 -17.06
N PHE A 155 -13.06 7.06 -16.67
CA PHE A 155 -11.99 7.45 -17.59
C PHE A 155 -11.43 6.24 -18.34
N ALA A 156 -11.16 5.12 -17.66
CA ALA A 156 -10.67 3.89 -18.29
C ALA A 156 -11.66 3.29 -19.30
N LEU A 157 -12.97 3.43 -19.08
CA LEU A 157 -14.00 2.85 -19.94
C LEU A 157 -14.44 3.79 -21.08
N THR A 158 -14.38 5.11 -20.88
CA THR A 158 -14.98 6.09 -21.79
C THR A 158 -13.99 7.11 -22.36
N GLY A 159 -12.80 7.24 -21.77
CA GLY A 159 -11.80 8.25 -22.16
C GLY A 159 -12.22 9.68 -21.84
N SER A 160 -13.12 9.90 -20.88
CA SER A 160 -13.66 11.22 -20.52
C SER A 160 -13.89 11.35 -19.02
N TYR A 161 -13.75 12.58 -18.50
CA TYR A 161 -14.18 12.99 -17.15
C TYR A 161 -15.64 13.44 -17.17
#